data_AF-A0A165YTK6-F1
#
_entry.id   AF-A0A165YTK6-F1
#
_cell.length_a   1.000
_cell.length_b   1.000
_cell.length_c   1.000
_cell.angle_alpha   90.00
_cell.angle_beta   90.00
_cell.angle_gamma   90.00
#
_symmetry.space_group_name_H-M   'P 1'
#
loop_
_entity.id
_entity.type
_entity.pdbx_description
1 polymer ?
#
loop_
_entity_poly.entity_id
_entity_poly.type
_entity_poly.pdbx_seq_one_letter_code
_entity_poly.pdbx_strand_id
1 'polypeptide(L)'
;MHTPTQCEARDYKTLVQCLITAECNSKWCSVHEEQEGKQLRIYKSMTTQFEAFDDQTLCLDVKAILSCTQVQSLKDWYASAKEKWVLGNRAYQARERHHVMFYKGGDESHCRYLAFLTIELRTLEVSMEACDRRLYNLILEEENISWLANDHAADEIICAEPTNDLSLLPTPPQTPPKKSKRKKRSGSGSSTQSHSETSSEPDSELSKRHNLIASLSAYVSDTNTRTDDPKVSAITQEINSNIIRTIISRNPSLFMRARSKNFPDVISFLQDDELRVSELERLLKKVKNGKDTVIGPEMIRNAIADCFRDKDEEGVDRILLCGNYLWSKPVGGAMSQEAWEFFHRYCGCAGCALSVTRTFDEWMHIRRYSVVGPRYPRWVDPKETMSERIFRAVGACLCWSNDAGQRKLERMPSQKGRKIAFWEKQGRHWGYFKFSQNDPKSKKIISALASDKRFLILARDPLANTILHDVPSKHGAWTLRARAPRCSRWTVQTFFTCDVFESLSERSPEKRFKKEYMDVYDVLVMHEVSANPYDEMPDIGYGEFLERVTEVAMGALDVGRAQDLFRED
;
A
#
# COMPACT_ATOMS: atom_id res chain seq x y z
N MET A 1 58.17 29.01 35.74
CA MET A 1 58.19 28.41 34.38
C MET A 1 56.83 27.78 34.15
N HIS A 2 55.97 28.40 33.35
CA HIS A 2 54.70 27.80 32.96
C HIS A 2 54.97 26.77 31.86
N THR A 3 54.61 25.51 32.12
CA THR A 3 54.54 24.50 31.08
C THR A 3 53.60 24.98 29.97
N PRO A 4 54.05 25.01 28.70
CA PRO A 4 53.19 25.40 27.59
C PRO A 4 51.95 24.50 27.55
N THR A 5 50.78 25.08 27.77
CA THR A 5 49.49 24.38 27.72
C THR A 5 49.04 24.27 26.27
N GLN A 6 48.54 23.08 25.89
CA GLN A 6 47.95 22.86 24.57
C GLN A 6 46.69 23.71 24.40
N CYS A 7 46.45 24.24 23.21
CA CYS A 7 45.23 24.97 22.89
C CYS A 7 43.98 24.14 23.21
N GLU A 8 43.04 24.71 23.97
CA GLU A 8 41.82 24.01 24.41
C GLU A 8 40.72 23.95 23.36
N ALA A 9 40.88 24.68 22.23
CA ALA A 9 39.89 24.74 21.17
C ALA A 9 39.77 23.37 20.49
N ARG A 10 38.55 23.05 20.06
CA ARG A 10 38.21 21.84 19.32
C ARG A 10 37.72 22.20 17.94
N ASP A 11 38.08 21.37 16.99
CA ASP A 11 37.40 21.37 15.71
C ASP A 11 35.92 21.02 15.93
N TYR A 12 35.02 21.81 15.35
CA TYR A 12 33.58 21.65 15.58
C TYR A 12 33.04 20.32 15.07
N LYS A 13 33.72 19.69 14.10
CA LYS A 13 33.23 18.50 13.38
C LYS A 13 33.82 17.18 13.85
N THR A 14 35.04 17.23 14.35
CA THR A 14 35.77 16.04 14.78
C THR A 14 35.88 16.00 16.30
N LEU A 15 35.54 17.11 16.96
CA LEU A 15 35.73 17.35 18.39
C LEU A 15 37.19 17.16 18.84
N VAL A 16 38.12 17.04 17.87
CA VAL A 16 39.55 16.87 18.10
C VAL A 16 40.12 18.20 18.57
N GLN A 17 40.88 18.12 19.66
CA GLN A 17 41.55 19.29 20.23
C GLN A 17 42.68 19.76 19.32
N CYS A 18 42.85 21.07 19.22
CA CYS A 18 43.92 21.70 18.47
C CYS A 18 45.29 21.21 18.96
N LEU A 19 46.18 20.86 18.03
CA LEU A 19 47.54 20.36 18.33
C LEU A 19 48.55 21.50 18.58
N ILE A 20 48.15 22.76 18.39
CA ILE A 20 49.01 23.93 18.54
C ILE A 20 49.05 24.35 20.01
N THR A 21 50.21 24.82 20.47
CA THR A 21 50.39 25.38 21.81
C THR A 21 49.59 26.67 21.98
N ALA A 22 48.99 26.88 23.16
CA ALA A 22 48.32 28.13 23.50
C ALA A 22 49.32 29.30 23.64
N GLU A 23 48.84 30.53 23.44
CA GLU A 23 49.66 31.72 23.70
C GLU A 23 49.88 31.95 25.20
N CYS A 24 50.91 32.73 25.53
CA CYS A 24 51.21 33.09 26.91
C CYS A 24 50.03 33.87 27.52
N ASN A 25 49.42 33.32 28.57
CA ASN A 25 48.19 33.82 29.23
C ASN A 25 46.87 33.64 28.46
N SER A 26 46.84 32.81 27.41
CA SER A 26 45.59 32.38 26.76
C SER A 26 45.35 30.88 26.93
N LYS A 27 44.08 30.47 26.80
CA LYS A 27 43.68 29.06 26.65
C LYS A 27 43.81 28.55 25.21
N TRP A 28 44.02 29.46 24.25
CA TRP A 28 43.96 29.18 22.82
C TRP A 28 45.23 29.67 22.10
N CYS A 29 45.48 29.13 20.90
CA CYS A 29 46.50 29.67 20.01
C CYS A 29 46.00 30.94 19.30
N SER A 30 46.89 31.74 18.71
CA SER A 30 46.57 33.01 18.05
C SER A 30 45.36 32.94 17.10
N VAL A 31 45.30 31.87 16.29
CA VAL A 31 44.21 31.63 15.33
C VAL A 31 42.88 31.40 16.04
N HIS A 32 42.87 30.57 17.09
CA HIS A 32 41.66 30.25 17.82
C HIS A 32 41.21 31.38 18.75
N GLU A 33 42.13 32.22 19.23
CA GLU A 33 41.81 33.46 19.96
C GLU A 33 41.01 34.42 19.06
N GLU A 34 41.48 34.65 17.83
CA GLU A 34 40.77 35.51 16.88
C GLU A 34 39.42 34.90 16.46
N GLN A 35 39.38 33.58 16.24
CA GLN A 35 38.15 32.87 15.88
C GLN A 35 37.12 32.90 17.00
N GLU A 36 37.53 32.73 18.26
CA GLU A 36 36.64 32.83 19.42
C GLU A 36 35.96 34.21 19.43
N GLY A 37 36.75 35.28 19.37
CA GLY A 37 36.21 36.64 19.41
C GLY A 37 35.29 36.98 18.22
N LYS A 38 35.51 36.35 17.06
CA LYS A 38 34.58 36.46 15.90
C LYS A 38 33.29 35.69 16.15
N GLN A 39 33.37 34.42 16.53
CA GLN A 39 32.19 33.57 16.78
C GLN A 39 31.36 34.09 17.95
N LEU A 40 32.02 34.63 18.99
CA LEU A 40 31.39 35.29 20.13
C LEU A 40 30.51 36.47 19.71
N ARG A 41 31.04 37.35 18.84
CA ARG A 41 30.27 38.48 18.29
C ARG A 41 29.12 38.02 17.42
N ILE A 42 29.33 37.00 16.60
CA ILE A 42 28.28 36.44 15.72
C ILE A 42 27.13 35.89 16.55
N TYR A 43 27.39 34.96 17.49
CA TYR A 43 26.28 34.35 18.23
C TYR A 43 25.57 35.38 19.12
N LYS A 44 26.29 36.33 19.75
CA LYS A 44 25.66 37.40 20.53
C LYS A 44 24.75 38.26 19.67
N SER A 45 25.21 38.65 18.47
CA SER A 45 24.39 39.42 17.54
C SER A 45 23.12 38.67 17.13
N MET A 46 23.23 37.37 16.80
CA MET A 46 22.07 36.56 16.41
C MET A 46 21.09 36.36 17.58
N THR A 47 21.60 36.15 18.79
CA THR A 47 20.78 36.10 20.02
C THR A 47 20.04 37.42 20.24
N THR A 48 20.72 38.56 20.13
CA THR A 48 20.07 39.88 20.27
C THR A 48 19.00 40.11 19.20
N GLN A 49 19.23 39.70 17.95
CA GLN A 49 18.22 39.80 16.89
C GLN A 49 16.98 38.95 17.18
N PHE A 50 17.17 37.73 17.68
CA PHE A 50 16.06 36.86 18.09
C PHE A 50 15.27 37.45 19.27
N GLU A 51 15.96 37.98 20.28
CA GLU A 51 15.34 38.58 21.48
C GLU A 51 14.67 39.92 21.20
N ALA A 52 15.10 40.64 20.16
CA ALA A 52 14.53 41.92 19.73
C ALA A 52 13.32 41.77 18.80
N PHE A 53 12.94 40.54 18.43
CA PHE A 53 11.78 40.30 17.56
C PHE A 53 10.48 40.77 18.24
N ASP A 54 9.58 41.38 17.47
CA ASP A 54 8.30 41.85 17.99
C ASP A 54 7.27 40.72 18.11
N ASP A 55 7.16 40.17 19.32
CA ASP A 55 6.24 39.07 19.63
C ASP A 55 4.76 39.43 19.51
N GLN A 56 4.39 40.71 19.41
CA GLN A 56 2.99 41.13 19.22
C GLN A 56 2.46 40.73 17.83
N THR A 57 3.36 40.50 16.88
CA THR A 57 3.02 40.06 15.52
C THR A 57 2.69 38.57 15.42
N LEU A 58 2.91 37.80 16.50
CA LEU A 58 2.71 36.36 16.54
C LEU A 58 1.32 35.98 17.05
N CYS A 59 0.78 34.90 16.50
CA CYS A 59 -0.29 34.15 17.16
C CYS A 59 0.26 32.77 17.55
N LEU A 60 0.30 32.47 18.85
CA LEU A 60 0.72 31.17 19.37
C LEU A 60 -0.47 30.33 19.88
N ASP A 61 -1.66 30.92 19.96
CA ASP A 61 -2.88 30.18 20.31
C ASP A 61 -3.41 29.42 19.11
N VAL A 62 -3.11 28.13 19.06
CA VAL A 62 -3.58 27.19 18.04
C VAL A 62 -5.10 27.23 17.86
N LYS A 63 -5.88 27.45 18.94
CA LYS A 63 -7.35 27.52 18.83
C LYS A 63 -7.79 28.78 18.10
N ALA A 64 -7.16 29.92 18.37
CA ALA A 64 -7.42 31.17 17.67
C ALA A 64 -7.03 31.08 16.18
N ILE A 65 -5.89 30.44 15.89
CA ILE A 65 -5.46 30.19 14.50
C ILE A 65 -6.49 29.34 13.76
N LEU A 66 -6.89 28.20 14.33
CA LEU A 66 -7.81 27.26 13.67
C LEU A 66 -9.24 27.80 13.52
N SER A 67 -9.66 28.78 14.33
CA SER A 67 -10.96 29.43 14.20
C SER A 67 -10.94 30.67 13.30
N CYS A 68 -9.77 31.16 12.91
CA CYS A 68 -9.61 32.33 12.06
C CYS A 68 -10.22 32.10 10.67
N THR A 69 -10.93 33.08 10.14
CA THR A 69 -11.50 33.08 8.78
C THR A 69 -10.78 34.03 7.83
N GLN A 70 -9.90 34.89 8.36
CA GLN A 70 -9.18 35.89 7.58
C GLN A 70 -7.89 35.31 7.01
N VAL A 71 -7.86 35.05 5.70
CA VAL A 71 -6.70 34.49 5.00
C VAL A 71 -5.45 35.35 5.19
N GLN A 72 -5.59 36.68 5.15
CA GLN A 72 -4.43 37.57 5.29
C GLN A 72 -3.83 37.47 6.70
N SER A 73 -4.65 37.45 7.75
CA SER A 73 -4.16 37.30 9.13
C SER A 73 -3.40 35.99 9.34
N LEU A 74 -3.86 34.88 8.74
CA LEU A 74 -3.15 33.60 8.78
C LEU A 74 -1.80 33.65 8.06
N LYS A 75 -1.72 34.33 6.92
CA LYS A 75 -0.47 34.55 6.18
C LYS A 75 0.51 35.40 6.97
N ASP A 76 0.02 36.47 7.60
CA ASP A 76 0.84 37.38 8.40
C ASP A 76 1.38 36.66 9.65
N TRP A 77 0.55 35.92 10.38
CA TRP A 77 1.00 35.12 11.54
C TRP A 77 2.02 34.05 11.14
N TYR A 78 1.82 33.38 10.00
CA TYR A 78 2.79 32.42 9.49
C TYR A 78 4.12 33.10 9.16
N ALA A 79 4.09 34.24 8.46
CA ALA A 79 5.29 34.97 8.07
C ALA A 79 6.09 35.43 9.29
N SER A 80 5.43 36.01 10.29
CA SER A 80 6.04 36.42 11.55
C SER A 80 6.64 35.23 12.31
N ALA A 81 5.91 34.12 12.43
CA ALA A 81 6.40 32.91 13.10
C ALA A 81 7.63 32.33 12.38
N LYS A 82 7.63 32.32 11.04
CA LYS A 82 8.75 31.87 10.22
C LYS A 82 9.97 32.77 10.38
N GLU A 83 9.80 34.09 10.37
CA GLU A 83 10.88 35.04 10.57
C GLU A 83 11.55 34.86 11.94
N LYS A 84 10.76 34.79 13.02
CA LYS A 84 11.28 34.51 14.36
C LYS A 84 11.97 33.14 14.44
N TRP A 85 11.42 32.13 13.79
CA TRP A 85 12.02 30.79 13.74
C TRP A 85 13.40 30.80 13.06
N VAL A 86 13.54 31.52 11.93
CA VAL A 86 14.84 31.67 11.23
C VAL A 86 15.88 32.34 12.12
N LEU A 87 15.50 33.41 12.82
CA LEU A 87 16.40 34.10 13.75
C LEU A 87 16.81 33.18 14.91
N GLY A 88 15.85 32.48 15.52
CA GLY A 88 16.10 31.57 16.62
C GLY A 88 16.98 30.39 16.23
N ASN A 89 16.76 29.81 15.03
CA ASN A 89 17.57 28.70 14.53
C ASN A 89 19.01 29.13 14.24
N ARG A 90 19.22 30.33 13.66
CA ARG A 90 20.55 30.91 13.47
C ARG A 90 21.26 31.17 14.80
N ALA A 91 20.53 31.70 15.79
CA ALA A 91 21.07 31.94 17.13
C ALA A 91 21.46 30.62 17.83
N TYR A 92 20.62 29.58 17.74
CA TYR A 92 20.90 28.24 18.25
C TYR A 92 22.20 27.69 17.66
N GLN A 93 22.30 27.61 16.32
CA GLN A 93 23.46 27.04 15.63
C GLN A 93 24.75 27.80 15.93
N ALA A 94 24.73 29.14 15.88
CA ALA A 94 25.90 29.96 16.17
C ALA A 94 26.38 29.77 17.61
N ARG A 95 25.43 29.71 18.57
CA ARG A 95 25.74 29.59 19.99
C ARG A 95 26.27 28.19 20.35
N GLU A 96 25.65 27.14 19.82
CA GLU A 96 26.12 25.76 19.96
C GLU A 96 27.53 25.61 19.39
N ARG A 97 27.75 26.06 18.14
CA ARG A 97 29.07 26.00 17.49
C ARG A 97 30.17 26.65 18.32
N HIS A 98 29.92 27.87 18.81
CA HIS A 98 30.87 28.56 19.67
C HIS A 98 31.22 27.74 20.93
N HIS A 99 30.23 27.24 21.65
CA HIS A 99 30.47 26.58 22.95
C HIS A 99 31.04 25.17 22.80
N VAL A 100 30.70 24.45 21.72
CA VAL A 100 31.35 23.17 21.39
C VAL A 100 32.84 23.38 21.09
N MET A 101 33.16 24.39 20.25
CA MET A 101 34.54 24.66 19.85
C MET A 101 35.42 25.15 21.00
N PHE A 102 34.93 26.09 21.83
CA PHE A 102 35.79 26.79 22.80
C PHE A 102 35.55 26.39 24.26
N TYR A 103 34.41 25.75 24.57
CA TYR A 103 33.96 25.50 25.94
C TYR A 103 33.42 24.08 26.17
N LYS A 104 33.77 23.12 25.30
CA LYS A 104 33.40 21.69 25.44
C LYS A 104 31.89 21.44 25.60
N GLY A 105 31.06 22.28 24.97
CA GLY A 105 29.60 22.24 25.05
C GLY A 105 28.97 23.23 26.03
N GLY A 106 29.78 24.04 26.72
CA GLY A 106 29.31 25.07 27.63
C GLY A 106 28.98 24.59 29.04
N ASP A 107 28.46 25.49 29.87
CA ASP A 107 28.04 25.21 31.24
C ASP A 107 26.54 24.88 31.32
N GLU A 108 26.03 24.64 32.53
CA GLU A 108 24.61 24.33 32.74
C GLU A 108 23.69 25.46 32.25
N SER A 109 24.13 26.72 32.36
CA SER A 109 23.36 27.88 31.90
C SER A 109 23.21 27.88 30.38
N HIS A 110 24.28 27.53 29.66
CA HIS A 110 24.28 27.36 28.21
C HIS A 110 23.33 26.25 27.77
N CYS A 111 23.41 25.07 28.40
CA CYS A 111 22.53 23.94 28.10
C CYS A 111 21.05 24.28 28.32
N ARG A 112 20.72 24.97 29.43
CA ARG A 112 19.35 25.44 29.70
C ARG A 112 18.85 26.42 28.63
N TYR A 113 19.71 27.32 28.17
CA TYR A 113 19.34 28.27 27.12
C TYR A 113 19.10 27.58 25.77
N LEU A 114 19.95 26.64 25.37
CA LEU A 114 19.71 25.85 24.15
C LEU A 114 18.42 25.06 24.26
N ALA A 115 18.12 24.45 25.41
CA ALA A 115 16.86 23.75 25.64
C ALA A 115 15.64 24.69 25.53
N PHE A 116 15.74 25.91 26.08
CA PHE A 116 14.73 26.95 25.91
C PHE A 116 14.50 27.29 24.43
N LEU A 117 15.57 27.56 23.68
CA LEU A 117 15.47 27.84 22.24
C LEU A 117 14.82 26.68 21.48
N THR A 118 15.16 25.43 21.80
CA THR A 118 14.53 24.27 21.17
C THR A 118 13.02 24.23 21.41
N ILE A 119 12.56 24.54 22.62
CA ILE A 119 11.12 24.60 22.96
C ILE A 119 10.43 25.73 22.21
N GLU A 120 11.04 26.92 22.16
CA GLU A 120 10.52 28.08 21.42
C GLU A 120 10.40 27.80 19.92
N LEU A 121 11.46 27.28 19.31
CA LEU A 121 11.46 26.88 17.89
C LEU A 121 10.36 25.86 17.61
N ARG A 122 10.18 24.89 18.50
CA ARG A 122 9.10 23.90 18.36
C ARG A 122 7.71 24.51 18.47
N THR A 123 7.54 25.52 19.33
CA THR A 123 6.27 26.25 19.50
C THR A 123 5.93 27.04 18.24
N LEU A 124 6.91 27.71 17.64
CA LEU A 124 6.77 28.42 16.36
C LEU A 124 6.40 27.46 15.23
N GLU A 125 7.02 26.27 15.18
CA GLU A 125 6.65 25.22 14.21
C GLU A 125 5.19 24.78 14.34
N VAL A 126 4.71 24.59 15.56
CA VAL A 126 3.31 24.21 15.82
C VAL A 126 2.34 25.30 15.37
N SER A 127 2.69 26.57 15.60
CA SER A 127 1.89 27.71 15.12
C SER A 127 1.85 27.78 13.59
N MET A 128 2.99 27.63 12.92
CA MET A 128 3.06 27.58 11.46
C MET A 128 2.24 26.43 10.88
N GLU A 129 2.33 25.23 11.46
CA GLU A 129 1.54 24.06 11.03
C GLU A 129 0.02 24.28 11.22
N ALA A 130 -0.39 25.00 12.27
CA ALA A 130 -1.78 25.37 12.48
C ALA A 130 -2.28 26.37 11.43
N CYS A 131 -1.45 27.36 11.08
CA CYS A 131 -1.76 28.34 10.04
C CYS A 131 -1.93 27.66 8.68
N ASP A 132 -0.98 26.81 8.28
CA ASP A 132 -1.05 26.01 7.05
C ASP A 132 -2.31 25.16 6.99
N ARG A 133 -2.66 24.48 8.09
CA ARG A 133 -3.86 23.65 8.18
C ARG A 133 -5.14 24.45 7.99
N ARG A 134 -5.23 25.63 8.62
CA ARG A 134 -6.42 26.45 8.48
C ARG A 134 -6.52 27.06 7.08
N LEU A 135 -5.41 27.57 6.53
CA LEU A 135 -5.34 28.08 5.16
C LEU A 135 -5.73 27.00 4.15
N TYR A 136 -5.20 25.79 4.31
CA TYR A 136 -5.57 24.64 3.50
C TYR A 136 -7.09 24.43 3.50
N ASN A 137 -7.71 24.32 4.68
CA ASN A 137 -9.17 24.13 4.78
C ASN A 137 -9.96 25.27 4.14
N LEU A 138 -9.55 26.52 4.33
CA LEU A 138 -10.21 27.68 3.71
C LEU A 138 -10.14 27.62 2.17
N ILE A 139 -8.99 27.25 1.62
CA ILE A 139 -8.82 27.09 0.16
C ILE A 139 -9.68 25.93 -0.36
N LEU A 140 -9.72 24.81 0.37
CA LEU A 140 -10.57 23.69 -0.02
C LEU A 140 -12.06 24.07 -0.11
N GLU A 141 -12.52 24.89 0.85
CA GLU A 141 -13.88 25.41 0.89
C GLU A 141 -14.14 26.44 -0.22
N GLU A 142 -13.24 27.41 -0.41
CA GLU A 142 -13.37 28.50 -1.39
C GLU A 142 -13.35 28.00 -2.83
N GLU A 143 -12.45 27.08 -3.16
CA GLU A 143 -12.26 26.57 -4.52
C GLU A 143 -13.10 25.33 -4.82
N ASN A 144 -13.95 24.90 -3.88
CA ASN A 144 -14.78 23.70 -4.00
C ASN A 144 -13.97 22.42 -4.30
N ILE A 145 -12.75 22.32 -3.76
CA ILE A 145 -11.83 21.18 -3.93
C ILE A 145 -11.75 20.28 -2.68
N SER A 146 -12.84 20.26 -1.89
CA SER A 146 -12.96 19.46 -0.66
C SER A 146 -12.71 17.97 -0.84
N TRP A 147 -12.79 17.45 -2.07
CA TRP A 147 -12.42 16.08 -2.43
C TRP A 147 -10.97 15.72 -2.09
N LEU A 148 -10.06 16.70 -1.98
CA LEU A 148 -8.68 16.48 -1.51
C LEU A 148 -8.58 16.07 -0.03
N ALA A 149 -9.56 16.46 0.80
CA ALA A 149 -9.62 16.07 2.20
C ALA A 149 -10.26 14.68 2.39
N ASN A 150 -11.10 14.26 1.45
CA ASN A 150 -11.89 13.03 1.52
C ASN A 150 -11.16 11.87 0.85
N ASP A 151 -10.18 11.27 1.53
CA ASP A 151 -9.65 9.96 1.09
C ASP A 151 -9.01 9.12 2.20
N HIS A 152 -9.34 9.42 3.48
CA HIS A 152 -8.69 8.82 4.65
C HIS A 152 -9.43 7.66 5.32
N ALA A 153 -10.47 7.09 4.70
CA ALA A 153 -11.26 6.04 5.39
C ALA A 153 -11.71 4.84 4.54
N ALA A 154 -11.55 4.85 3.22
CA ALA A 154 -12.01 3.74 2.39
C ALA A 154 -10.83 2.86 1.95
N ASP A 155 -10.74 1.71 2.62
CA ASP A 155 -10.10 0.49 2.15
C ASP A 155 -8.56 0.44 2.23
N GLU A 156 -8.04 0.38 3.45
CA GLU A 156 -6.85 -0.43 3.72
C GLU A 156 -7.14 -1.89 3.34
N ILE A 157 -6.92 -2.19 2.06
CA ILE A 157 -6.95 -3.55 1.55
C ILE A 157 -5.63 -4.20 1.94
N ILE A 158 -5.63 -4.85 3.10
CA ILE A 158 -4.52 -5.69 3.52
C ILE A 158 -4.65 -7.02 2.78
N CYS A 159 -3.74 -7.27 1.85
CA CYS A 159 -3.63 -8.56 1.19
C CYS A 159 -3.04 -9.57 2.17
N ALA A 160 -3.87 -10.30 2.91
CA ALA A 160 -3.42 -11.50 3.60
C ALA A 160 -3.05 -12.55 2.55
N GLU A 161 -1.81 -13.04 2.59
CA GLU A 161 -1.39 -14.17 1.75
C GLU A 161 -2.31 -15.38 1.99
N PRO A 162 -2.61 -16.19 0.95
CA PRO A 162 -3.44 -17.37 1.11
C PRO A 162 -2.63 -18.50 1.75
N THR A 163 -2.54 -18.53 3.07
CA THR A 163 -2.36 -19.81 3.75
C THR A 163 -3.71 -20.53 3.69
N ASN A 164 -3.83 -21.45 2.73
CA ASN A 164 -4.82 -22.52 2.79
C ASN A 164 -4.55 -23.35 4.06
N ASP A 165 -5.07 -22.91 5.20
CA ASP A 165 -5.25 -23.77 6.37
C ASP A 165 -6.73 -24.12 6.51
N LEU A 166 -7.12 -25.11 5.71
CA LEU A 166 -8.18 -26.04 6.07
C LEU A 166 -7.70 -26.84 7.28
N SER A 167 -7.91 -26.31 8.48
CA SER A 167 -7.96 -27.11 9.71
C SER A 167 -8.71 -26.35 10.80
N LEU A 168 -9.93 -26.85 11.08
CA LEU A 168 -10.65 -26.68 12.33
C LEU A 168 -9.68 -26.76 13.53
N LEU A 169 -9.80 -25.87 14.52
CA LEU A 169 -9.67 -26.11 15.97
C LEU A 169 -9.80 -24.77 16.76
N PRO A 170 -10.11 -24.80 18.07
CA PRO A 170 -11.18 -24.02 18.68
C PRO A 170 -10.74 -22.74 19.41
N THR A 171 -11.74 -21.88 19.63
CA THR A 171 -11.71 -20.63 20.41
C THR A 171 -10.85 -20.70 21.68
N PRO A 172 -9.98 -19.69 21.94
CA PRO A 172 -9.32 -19.54 23.22
C PRO A 172 -10.30 -18.99 24.28
N PRO A 173 -10.28 -19.47 25.53
CA PRO A 173 -11.05 -18.86 26.61
C PRO A 173 -10.47 -17.53 27.06
N GLN A 174 -11.37 -16.64 27.46
CA GLN A 174 -11.16 -15.26 27.89
C GLN A 174 -10.50 -15.11 29.27
N THR A 175 -9.42 -14.32 29.33
CA THR A 175 -9.01 -13.39 30.43
C THR A 175 -8.64 -13.98 31.83
N PRO A 176 -8.12 -13.18 32.79
CA PRO A 176 -6.70 -13.16 33.18
C PRO A 176 -6.47 -13.52 34.67
N PRO A 177 -5.21 -13.59 35.16
CA PRO A 177 -4.99 -12.95 36.47
C PRO A 177 -3.69 -12.15 36.66
N LYS A 178 -3.91 -11.16 37.52
CA LYS A 178 -3.09 -10.14 38.17
C LYS A 178 -1.78 -10.61 38.84
N LYS A 179 -0.80 -9.69 38.78
CA LYS A 179 0.13 -9.21 39.84
C LYS A 179 0.57 -10.20 40.94
N SER A 180 1.89 -10.42 41.03
CA SER A 180 2.56 -10.55 42.33
C SER A 180 3.92 -9.84 42.34
N LYS A 181 4.26 -9.27 43.51
CA LYS A 181 5.42 -8.42 43.82
C LYS A 181 6.57 -9.25 44.42
N ARG A 182 7.79 -8.71 44.29
CA ARG A 182 8.99 -8.84 45.20
C ARG A 182 9.73 -10.20 45.15
N LYS A 183 11.07 -10.33 45.28
CA LYS A 183 12.14 -9.48 45.87
C LYS A 183 13.55 -10.05 45.53
N LYS A 184 14.53 -9.14 45.36
CA LYS A 184 15.98 -9.15 45.75
C LYS A 184 17.00 -10.23 45.28
N ARG A 185 18.02 -9.70 44.55
CA ARG A 185 19.50 -9.67 44.78
C ARG A 185 20.33 -10.96 44.93
N SER A 186 21.21 -11.18 43.94
CA SER A 186 22.68 -11.42 43.97
C SER A 186 23.09 -11.75 42.51
N GLY A 187 24.27 -11.52 41.93
CA GLY A 187 25.57 -10.98 42.29
C GLY A 187 26.52 -11.31 41.12
N SER A 188 27.34 -10.33 40.70
CA SER A 188 28.56 -10.39 39.86
C SER A 188 28.58 -11.10 38.49
N GLY A 189 29.03 -10.39 37.46
CA GLY A 189 29.55 -10.98 36.22
C GLY A 189 29.86 -9.94 35.15
N SER A 190 31.13 -9.59 35.01
CA SER A 190 31.73 -8.62 34.09
C SER A 190 31.44 -8.87 32.60
N SER A 191 31.17 -7.82 31.83
CA SER A 191 31.72 -7.54 30.48
C SER A 191 30.98 -6.36 29.84
N THR A 192 31.50 -5.14 30.03
CA THR A 192 31.00 -3.96 29.31
C THR A 192 31.80 -3.83 28.01
N GLN A 193 31.27 -4.38 26.92
CA GLN A 193 31.68 -4.00 25.57
C GLN A 193 31.15 -2.58 25.31
N SER A 194 32.08 -1.65 25.09
CA SER A 194 31.84 -0.29 24.67
C SER A 194 31.19 -0.29 23.29
N HIS A 195 29.87 -0.10 23.24
CA HIS A 195 29.21 0.33 22.01
C HIS A 195 29.51 1.81 21.80
N SER A 196 30.28 2.09 20.75
CA SER A 196 30.49 3.40 20.17
C SER A 196 29.16 3.91 19.60
N GLU A 197 28.46 4.74 20.37
CA GLU A 197 27.39 5.59 19.87
C GLU A 197 28.04 6.82 19.23
N THR A 198 28.18 6.78 17.90
CA THR A 198 28.53 7.94 17.07
C THR A 198 27.35 8.91 17.05
N SER A 199 27.42 9.98 17.86
CA SER A 199 26.43 11.06 17.91
C SER A 199 26.68 12.07 16.78
N SER A 200 25.63 12.35 16.01
CA SER A 200 25.55 13.15 14.78
C SER A 200 25.49 14.68 15.00
N GLU A 201 26.30 15.41 14.23
CA GLU A 201 26.55 16.87 14.21
C GLU A 201 25.73 17.64 13.13
N PRO A 202 25.78 18.99 13.02
CA PRO A 202 24.95 19.78 12.09
C PRO A 202 25.44 19.87 10.63
N ASP A 203 26.67 19.44 10.33
CA ASP A 203 27.03 18.99 8.97
C ASP A 203 26.20 17.76 8.57
N SER A 204 25.70 17.00 9.56
CA SER A 204 24.73 15.95 9.30
C SER A 204 23.39 16.52 8.86
N GLU A 205 22.95 17.73 9.24
CA GLU A 205 21.62 18.20 8.84
C GLU A 205 21.59 18.67 7.39
N LEU A 206 22.59 19.45 6.94
CA LEU A 206 22.77 19.78 5.53
C LEU A 206 23.10 18.55 4.68
N SER A 207 23.98 17.66 5.16
CA SER A 207 24.29 16.40 4.46
C SER A 207 23.04 15.50 4.39
N LYS A 208 22.29 15.39 5.48
CA LYS A 208 21.01 14.66 5.55
C LYS A 208 19.99 15.27 4.61
N ARG A 209 19.85 16.60 4.58
CA ARG A 209 19.01 17.30 3.61
C ARG A 209 19.39 16.90 2.18
N HIS A 210 20.66 17.03 1.81
CA HIS A 210 21.13 16.64 0.47
C HIS A 210 20.87 15.15 0.19
N ASN A 211 21.08 14.26 1.16
CA ASN A 211 20.83 12.82 1.01
C ASN A 211 19.33 12.50 0.88
N LEU A 212 18.47 13.22 1.58
CA LEU A 212 17.01 13.10 1.48
C LEU A 212 16.52 13.60 0.11
N ILE A 213 16.98 14.77 -0.33
CA ILE A 213 16.68 15.31 -1.65
C ILE A 213 17.18 14.36 -2.73
N ALA A 214 18.43 13.92 -2.66
CA ALA A 214 19.00 12.96 -3.60
C ALA A 214 18.19 11.65 -3.64
N SER A 215 17.75 11.12 -2.48
CA SER A 215 16.91 9.92 -2.41
C SER A 215 15.53 10.13 -3.04
N LEU A 216 14.89 11.27 -2.79
CA LEU A 216 13.56 11.59 -3.34
C LEU A 216 13.64 11.89 -4.84
N SER A 217 14.65 12.63 -5.28
CA SER A 217 14.92 12.88 -6.70
C SER A 217 15.26 11.59 -7.43
N ALA A 218 16.06 10.70 -6.84
CA ALA A 218 16.35 9.38 -7.41
C ALA A 218 15.09 8.51 -7.53
N TYR A 219 14.15 8.62 -6.58
CA TYR A 219 12.84 7.98 -6.70
C TYR A 219 12.05 8.55 -7.87
N VAL A 220 11.97 9.89 -8.00
CA VAL A 220 11.24 10.53 -9.11
C VAL A 220 11.84 10.16 -10.47
N SER A 221 13.15 10.30 -10.63
CA SER A 221 13.87 9.98 -11.87
C SER A 221 14.00 8.48 -12.14
N ASP A 222 13.59 7.64 -11.20
CA ASP A 222 13.69 6.18 -11.25
C ASP A 222 15.06 5.66 -11.69
N THR A 223 16.13 6.12 -11.03
CA THR A 223 17.51 5.74 -11.38
C THR A 223 17.83 4.25 -11.17
N ASN A 224 16.87 3.44 -10.74
CA ASN A 224 17.03 2.02 -10.41
C ASN A 224 16.44 1.06 -11.47
N THR A 225 15.65 1.53 -12.44
CA THR A 225 15.21 0.67 -13.53
C THR A 225 16.23 0.67 -14.66
N ARG A 226 16.80 -0.51 -14.94
CA ARG A 226 17.72 -0.77 -16.06
C ARG A 226 16.96 -0.79 -17.39
N THR A 227 16.28 0.29 -17.76
CA THR A 227 15.64 0.39 -19.09
C THR A 227 16.27 1.51 -19.88
N ASP A 228 16.88 1.19 -21.01
CA ASP A 228 17.46 2.18 -21.93
C ASP A 228 16.40 2.87 -22.80
N ASP A 229 15.11 2.54 -22.62
CA ASP A 229 14.01 3.15 -23.38
C ASP A 229 13.60 4.51 -22.77
N PRO A 230 13.82 5.62 -23.50
CA PRO A 230 13.51 6.96 -23.00
C PRO A 230 12.00 7.20 -22.78
N LYS A 231 11.12 6.52 -23.55
CA LYS A 231 9.67 6.65 -23.39
C LYS A 231 9.23 6.03 -22.07
N VAL A 232 9.74 4.84 -21.76
CA VAL A 232 9.46 4.14 -20.51
C VAL A 232 9.96 4.93 -19.31
N SER A 233 11.17 5.50 -19.40
CA SER A 233 11.73 6.35 -18.34
C SER A 233 10.86 7.58 -18.09
N ALA A 234 10.42 8.29 -19.14
CA ALA A 234 9.57 9.47 -19.02
C ALA A 234 8.22 9.16 -18.36
N ILE A 235 7.55 8.06 -18.75
CA ILE A 235 6.28 7.64 -18.14
C ILE A 235 6.51 7.27 -16.67
N THR A 236 7.57 6.53 -16.36
CA THR A 236 7.87 6.15 -14.97
C THR A 236 8.13 7.37 -14.09
N GLN A 237 8.85 8.37 -14.61
CA GLN A 237 9.06 9.63 -13.92
C GLN A 237 7.74 10.36 -13.64
N GLU A 238 6.83 10.37 -14.61
CA GLU A 238 5.51 10.99 -14.44
C GLU A 238 4.64 10.23 -13.42
N ILE A 239 4.67 8.90 -13.42
CA ILE A 239 3.98 8.06 -12.42
C ILE A 239 4.48 8.41 -11.01
N ASN A 240 5.80 8.45 -10.81
CA ASN A 240 6.39 8.79 -9.51
C ASN A 240 6.07 10.23 -9.10
N SER A 241 6.02 11.15 -10.08
CA SER A 241 5.61 12.53 -9.86
C SER A 241 4.14 12.62 -9.43
N ASN A 242 3.24 11.85 -10.04
CA ASN A 242 1.82 11.78 -9.66
C ASN A 242 1.62 11.22 -8.24
N ILE A 243 2.40 10.19 -7.85
CA ILE A 243 2.39 9.67 -6.48
C ILE A 243 2.81 10.78 -5.49
N ILE A 244 3.91 11.50 -5.77
CA ILE A 244 4.35 12.60 -4.89
C ILE A 244 3.34 13.75 -4.86
N ARG A 245 2.76 14.15 -6.00
CA ARG A 245 1.71 15.18 -6.06
C ARG A 245 0.52 14.80 -5.18
N THR A 246 0.11 13.54 -5.22
CA THR A 246 -0.96 13.01 -4.35
C THR A 246 -0.58 13.07 -2.87
N ILE A 247 0.68 12.83 -2.52
CA ILE A 247 1.16 12.96 -1.14
C ILE A 247 1.22 14.43 -0.69
N ILE A 248 1.67 15.33 -1.57
CA ILE A 248 1.72 16.78 -1.34
C ILE A 248 0.31 17.30 -1.12
N SER A 249 -0.64 16.92 -1.97
CA SER A 249 -2.00 17.43 -1.92
C SER A 249 -2.75 17.10 -0.63
N ARG A 250 -2.42 15.95 -0.03
CA ARG A 250 -2.98 15.48 1.25
C ARG A 250 -2.26 16.03 2.49
N ASN A 251 -1.20 16.82 2.34
CA ASN A 251 -0.47 17.42 3.45
C ASN A 251 -0.61 18.94 3.40
N PRO A 252 -1.30 19.57 4.36
CA PRO A 252 -1.53 21.01 4.36
C PRO A 252 -0.27 21.86 4.13
N SER A 253 0.82 21.59 4.88
CA SER A 253 2.06 22.37 4.76
C SER A 253 2.74 22.20 3.40
N LEU A 254 2.75 20.98 2.85
CA LEU A 254 3.33 20.74 1.52
C LEU A 254 2.45 21.35 0.42
N PHE A 255 1.13 21.21 0.53
CA PHE A 255 0.17 21.79 -0.40
C PHE A 255 0.30 23.31 -0.47
N MET A 256 0.25 23.98 0.69
CA MET A 256 0.33 25.44 0.77
C MET A 256 1.62 25.97 0.15
N ARG A 257 2.73 25.27 0.38
CA ARG A 257 4.03 25.59 -0.21
C ARG A 257 4.06 25.37 -1.72
N ALA A 258 3.57 24.23 -2.19
CA ALA A 258 3.52 23.92 -3.61
C ALA A 258 2.68 24.94 -4.39
N ARG A 259 1.56 25.38 -3.79
CA ARG A 259 0.67 26.42 -4.31
C ARG A 259 1.32 27.81 -4.32
N SER A 260 1.95 28.22 -3.21
CA SER A 260 2.43 29.60 -3.06
C SER A 260 3.55 29.98 -4.04
N LYS A 261 4.41 29.02 -4.41
CA LYS A 261 5.54 29.24 -5.32
C LYS A 261 5.31 28.75 -6.74
N ASN A 262 4.21 28.03 -6.99
CA ASN A 262 3.84 27.49 -8.31
C ASN A 262 5.01 26.78 -9.02
N PHE A 263 5.57 25.74 -8.38
CA PHE A 263 6.74 25.05 -8.90
C PHE A 263 6.46 24.39 -10.27
N PRO A 264 7.43 24.41 -11.21
CA PRO A 264 7.26 23.86 -12.55
C PRO A 264 7.25 22.33 -12.60
N ASP A 265 7.80 21.66 -11.59
CA ASP A 265 7.86 20.20 -11.48
C ASP A 265 8.14 19.76 -10.03
N VAL A 266 8.07 18.45 -9.78
CA VAL A 266 8.29 17.86 -8.45
C VAL A 266 9.75 17.95 -7.99
N ILE A 267 10.72 17.83 -8.89
CA ILE A 267 12.16 17.94 -8.54
C ILE A 267 12.47 19.36 -8.06
N SER A 268 12.00 20.37 -8.79
CA SER A 268 12.11 21.78 -8.42
C SER A 268 11.46 22.06 -7.06
N PHE A 269 10.31 21.43 -6.76
CA PHE A 269 9.70 21.50 -5.43
C PHE A 269 10.60 20.87 -4.35
N LEU A 270 11.14 19.67 -4.58
CA LEU A 270 12.01 18.97 -3.63
C LEU A 270 13.31 19.73 -3.32
N GLN A 271 13.79 20.54 -4.27
CA GLN A 271 14.99 21.36 -4.13
C GLN A 271 14.76 22.68 -3.38
N ASP A 272 13.52 23.04 -3.03
CA ASP A 272 13.20 24.28 -2.32
C ASP A 272 13.94 24.37 -0.99
N ASP A 273 14.83 25.36 -0.82
CA ASP A 273 15.63 25.57 0.39
C ASP A 273 14.80 25.72 1.67
N GLU A 274 13.55 26.15 1.52
CA GLU A 274 12.66 26.35 2.65
C GLU A 274 11.94 25.07 3.11
N LEU A 275 12.02 23.96 2.37
CA LEU A 275 11.42 22.67 2.76
C LEU A 275 12.17 22.12 3.98
N ARG A 276 11.50 21.80 5.07
CA ARG A 276 12.19 21.36 6.30
C ARG A 276 12.71 19.94 6.16
N VAL A 277 13.80 19.62 6.86
CA VAL A 277 14.34 18.24 6.89
C VAL A 277 13.28 17.25 7.38
N SER A 278 12.50 17.62 8.39
CA SER A 278 11.40 16.79 8.92
C SER A 278 10.27 16.57 7.92
N GLU A 279 10.04 17.50 6.98
CA GLU A 279 9.06 17.35 5.90
C GLU A 279 9.58 16.39 4.83
N LEU A 280 10.86 16.53 4.44
CA LEU A 280 11.55 15.64 3.51
C LEU A 280 11.62 14.20 4.05
N GLU A 281 11.94 14.02 5.34
CA GLU A 281 11.92 12.70 5.99
C GLU A 281 10.53 12.08 5.96
N ARG A 282 9.49 12.86 6.24
CA ARG A 282 8.11 12.39 6.23
C ARG A 282 7.70 11.96 4.82
N LEU A 283 8.05 12.77 3.81
CA LEU A 283 7.80 12.45 2.40
C LEU A 283 8.56 11.18 1.99
N LEU A 284 9.85 11.08 2.32
CA LEU A 284 10.66 9.91 2.02
C LEU A 284 10.14 8.65 2.71
N LYS A 285 9.72 8.75 3.97
CA LYS A 285 9.10 7.63 4.72
C LYS A 285 7.82 7.17 4.02
N LYS A 286 7.01 8.10 3.54
CA LYS A 286 5.78 7.78 2.79
C LYS A 286 6.06 7.04 1.47
N VAL A 287 7.22 7.29 0.86
CA VAL A 287 7.61 6.69 -0.43
C VAL A 287 8.41 5.38 -0.27
N LYS A 288 9.31 5.28 0.72
CA LYS A 288 10.23 4.12 0.89
C LYS A 288 9.64 2.92 1.64
N ASN A 289 8.66 3.11 2.53
CA ASN A 289 8.13 2.00 3.32
C ASN A 289 7.08 1.20 2.53
N GLY A 290 7.56 0.29 1.68
CA GLY A 290 6.75 -0.75 1.01
C GLY A 290 6.33 -1.91 1.92
N LYS A 291 6.47 -1.78 3.24
CA LYS A 291 5.93 -2.70 4.24
C LYS A 291 4.97 -1.89 5.10
N ASP A 292 3.69 -2.11 4.83
CA ASP A 292 2.52 -1.55 5.51
C ASP A 292 2.24 -0.05 5.26
N THR A 293 1.12 0.17 4.55
CA THR A 293 0.12 1.26 4.68
C THR A 293 0.29 2.65 4.05
N VAL A 294 1.33 3.03 3.29
CA VAL A 294 1.36 4.42 2.73
C VAL A 294 1.00 4.58 1.24
N ILE A 295 1.63 3.83 0.34
CA ILE A 295 1.26 3.84 -1.09
C ILE A 295 0.45 2.58 -1.37
N GLY A 296 -0.87 2.70 -1.26
CA GLY A 296 -1.79 1.60 -1.56
C GLY A 296 -1.84 1.30 -3.07
N PRO A 297 -2.30 0.09 -3.46
CA PRO A 297 -2.39 -0.28 -4.86
C PRO A 297 -3.31 0.67 -5.65
N GLU A 298 -4.35 1.22 -5.02
CA GLU A 298 -5.25 2.19 -5.67
C GLU A 298 -4.53 3.50 -6.03
N MET A 299 -3.63 3.98 -5.18
CA MET A 299 -2.81 5.16 -5.48
C MET A 299 -1.87 4.90 -6.67
N ILE A 300 -1.26 3.71 -6.72
CA ILE A 300 -0.38 3.31 -7.84
C ILE A 300 -1.19 3.25 -9.12
N ARG A 301 -2.36 2.57 -9.10
CA ARG A 301 -3.26 2.51 -10.25
C ARG A 301 -3.63 3.90 -10.75
N ASN A 302 -4.07 4.77 -9.86
CA ASN A 302 -4.53 6.11 -10.24
C ASN A 302 -3.39 6.95 -10.82
N ALA A 303 -2.20 6.91 -10.19
CA ALA A 303 -1.02 7.61 -10.70
C ALA A 303 -0.61 7.14 -12.12
N ILE A 304 -0.73 5.84 -12.40
CA ILE A 304 -0.49 5.26 -13.73
C ILE A 304 -1.59 5.66 -14.70
N ALA A 305 -2.85 5.47 -14.34
CA ALA A 305 -3.98 5.77 -15.21
C ALA A 305 -4.00 7.25 -15.62
N ASP A 306 -3.60 8.15 -14.73
CA ASP A 306 -3.49 9.59 -15.01
C ASP A 306 -2.41 9.93 -16.05
N CYS A 307 -1.37 9.10 -16.22
CA CYS A 307 -0.39 9.27 -17.30
C CYS A 307 -0.97 8.98 -18.69
N PHE A 308 -2.03 8.18 -18.77
CA PHE A 308 -2.70 7.79 -20.02
C PHE A 308 -4.04 8.49 -20.21
N ARG A 309 -4.44 9.35 -19.27
CA ARG A 309 -5.68 10.11 -19.32
C ARG A 309 -5.59 11.22 -20.36
N ASP A 310 -6.70 11.49 -21.03
CA ASP A 310 -6.83 12.66 -21.88
C ASP A 310 -6.72 13.95 -21.03
N LYS A 311 -5.85 14.87 -21.44
CA LYS A 311 -5.65 16.14 -20.74
C LYS A 311 -6.83 17.09 -20.91
N ASP A 312 -7.68 16.86 -21.90
CA ASP A 312 -8.84 17.71 -22.18
C ASP A 312 -10.16 17.05 -21.76
N GLU A 313 -10.11 16.05 -20.86
CA GLU A 313 -11.31 15.40 -20.30
C GLU A 313 -12.23 16.45 -19.61
N GLU A 314 -13.36 16.72 -20.23
CA GLU A 314 -14.36 17.67 -19.73
C GLU A 314 -15.14 17.07 -18.54
N GLY A 315 -15.50 17.91 -17.56
CA GLY A 315 -16.38 17.52 -16.45
C GLY A 315 -15.69 16.85 -15.25
N VAL A 316 -14.36 16.82 -15.20
CA VAL A 316 -13.59 16.36 -14.04
C VAL A 316 -12.77 17.51 -13.46
N ASP A 317 -13.05 17.86 -12.19
CA ASP A 317 -12.29 18.90 -11.49
C ASP A 317 -10.83 18.50 -11.36
N ARG A 318 -9.92 19.48 -11.46
CA ARG A 318 -8.48 19.27 -11.39
C ARG A 318 -7.77 20.45 -10.78
N ILE A 319 -6.62 20.19 -10.17
CA ILE A 319 -5.75 21.19 -9.58
C ILE A 319 -4.34 21.08 -10.15
N LEU A 320 -3.74 22.21 -10.52
CA LEU A 320 -2.34 22.26 -10.94
C LEU A 320 -1.42 22.25 -9.71
N LEU A 321 -0.51 21.28 -9.65
CA LEU A 321 0.44 21.13 -8.54
C LEU A 321 1.78 20.61 -9.08
N CYS A 322 2.86 21.35 -8.82
CA CYS A 322 4.21 20.94 -9.26
C CYS A 322 4.25 20.55 -10.75
N GLY A 323 3.79 21.46 -11.62
CA GLY A 323 3.88 21.32 -13.08
C GLY A 323 2.75 20.60 -13.79
N ASN A 324 1.92 19.80 -13.10
CA ASN A 324 0.88 19.01 -13.77
C ASN A 324 -0.40 18.90 -12.94
N TYR A 325 -1.46 18.38 -13.56
CA TYR A 325 -2.78 18.27 -12.94
C TYR A 325 -2.90 17.05 -12.04
N LEU A 326 -3.50 17.25 -10.87
CA LEU A 326 -4.08 16.21 -10.04
C LEU A 326 -5.60 16.23 -10.20
N TRP A 327 -6.19 15.07 -10.48
CA TRP A 327 -7.61 14.94 -10.83
C TRP A 327 -8.47 14.60 -9.62
N SER A 328 -9.71 15.10 -9.62
CA SER A 328 -10.66 14.88 -8.53
C SER A 328 -11.22 13.47 -8.46
N LYS A 329 -11.32 12.81 -9.62
CA LYS A 329 -11.85 11.46 -9.75
C LYS A 329 -10.84 10.56 -10.43
N PRO A 330 -10.66 9.32 -9.94
CA PRO A 330 -9.84 8.33 -10.62
C PRO A 330 -10.48 7.95 -11.97
N VAL A 331 -9.64 7.50 -12.91
CA VAL A 331 -10.12 6.92 -14.18
C VAL A 331 -10.98 5.69 -13.87
N GLY A 332 -12.26 5.74 -14.24
CA GLY A 332 -13.24 4.69 -13.96
C GLY A 332 -13.15 3.48 -14.90
N GLY A 333 -12.55 3.63 -16.08
CA GLY A 333 -12.39 2.58 -17.07
C GLY A 333 -11.27 1.58 -16.77
N ALA A 334 -11.19 0.53 -17.59
CA ALA A 334 -10.07 -0.40 -17.56
C ALA A 334 -8.77 0.27 -18.03
N MET A 335 -7.64 -0.06 -17.38
CA MET A 335 -6.33 0.37 -17.84
C MET A 335 -5.90 -0.41 -19.08
N SER A 336 -5.11 0.23 -19.95
CA SER A 336 -4.49 -0.42 -21.09
C SER A 336 -3.47 -1.48 -20.64
N GLN A 337 -3.11 -2.38 -21.56
CA GLN A 337 -2.07 -3.38 -21.31
C GLN A 337 -0.71 -2.74 -20.95
N GLU A 338 -0.33 -1.65 -21.64
CA GLU A 338 0.89 -0.87 -21.35
C GLU A 338 0.86 -0.32 -19.91
N ALA A 339 -0.27 0.22 -19.47
CA ALA A 339 -0.44 0.69 -18.09
C ALA A 339 -0.32 -0.44 -17.06
N TRP A 340 -0.86 -1.63 -17.35
CA TRP A 340 -0.72 -2.80 -16.47
C TRP A 340 0.72 -3.32 -16.38
N GLU A 341 1.54 -3.16 -17.43
CA GLU A 341 2.98 -3.45 -17.36
C GLU A 341 3.71 -2.53 -16.39
N PHE A 342 3.37 -1.24 -16.34
CA PHE A 342 3.87 -0.34 -15.29
C PHE A 342 3.37 -0.79 -13.91
N PHE A 343 2.07 -1.06 -13.75
CA PHE A 343 1.51 -1.48 -12.46
C PHE A 343 2.21 -2.73 -11.94
N HIS A 344 2.46 -3.72 -12.81
CA HIS A 344 3.20 -4.93 -12.46
C HIS A 344 4.57 -4.60 -11.89
N ARG A 345 5.32 -3.65 -12.46
CA ARG A 345 6.65 -3.25 -11.95
C ARG A 345 6.60 -2.74 -10.52
N TYR A 346 5.62 -1.89 -10.19
CA TYR A 346 5.42 -1.36 -8.85
C TYR A 346 4.82 -2.38 -7.87
N CYS A 347 3.91 -3.24 -8.34
CA CYS A 347 3.16 -4.17 -7.50
C CYS A 347 3.23 -5.61 -8.03
N GLY A 348 4.05 -6.42 -7.39
CA GLY A 348 4.18 -7.85 -7.71
C GLY A 348 3.06 -8.75 -7.16
N CYS A 349 2.06 -8.20 -6.47
CA CYS A 349 0.99 -8.99 -5.84
C CYS A 349 -0.26 -9.07 -6.73
N ALA A 350 -0.65 -10.28 -7.12
CA ALA A 350 -1.85 -10.52 -7.93
C ALA A 350 -3.15 -10.12 -7.21
N GLY A 351 -3.20 -10.25 -5.88
CA GLY A 351 -4.33 -9.79 -5.06
C GLY A 351 -4.49 -8.27 -5.08
N CYS A 352 -3.39 -7.53 -5.02
CA CYS A 352 -3.41 -6.07 -5.17
C CYS A 352 -3.79 -5.61 -6.57
N ALA A 353 -3.45 -6.40 -7.61
CA ALA A 353 -3.95 -6.13 -8.97
C ALA A 353 -5.47 -6.32 -9.03
N LEU A 354 -5.99 -7.43 -8.49
CA LEU A 354 -7.44 -7.67 -8.38
C LEU A 354 -8.15 -6.59 -7.54
N SER A 355 -7.52 -6.05 -6.51
CA SER A 355 -8.16 -5.04 -5.66
C SER A 355 -8.38 -3.70 -6.38
N VAL A 356 -7.76 -3.47 -7.54
CA VAL A 356 -7.85 -2.18 -8.26
C VAL A 356 -8.47 -2.29 -9.65
N THR A 357 -8.74 -3.50 -10.15
CA THR A 357 -9.49 -3.70 -11.40
C THR A 357 -10.91 -3.15 -11.30
N ARG A 358 -11.43 -2.59 -12.40
CA ARG A 358 -12.76 -1.95 -12.46
C ARG A 358 -13.83 -2.87 -13.03
N THR A 359 -13.44 -3.82 -13.87
CA THR A 359 -14.34 -4.75 -14.55
C THR A 359 -13.84 -6.19 -14.42
N PHE A 360 -14.73 -7.17 -14.59
CA PHE A 360 -14.30 -8.57 -14.62
C PHE A 360 -13.44 -8.85 -15.85
N ASP A 361 -13.79 -8.22 -16.98
CA ASP A 361 -13.03 -8.35 -18.23
C ASP A 361 -11.57 -7.90 -18.07
N GLU A 362 -11.34 -6.76 -17.43
CA GLU A 362 -9.98 -6.27 -17.11
C GLU A 362 -9.22 -7.28 -16.24
N TRP A 363 -9.89 -7.85 -15.22
CA TRP A 363 -9.29 -8.87 -14.37
C TRP A 363 -8.91 -10.13 -15.16
N MET A 364 -9.78 -10.61 -16.06
CA MET A 364 -9.50 -11.78 -16.89
C MET A 364 -8.38 -11.53 -17.89
N HIS A 365 -8.34 -10.33 -18.48
CA HIS A 365 -7.25 -9.91 -19.35
C HIS A 365 -5.90 -10.07 -18.64
N ILE A 366 -5.75 -9.49 -17.44
CA ILE A 366 -4.52 -9.58 -16.66
C ILE A 366 -4.15 -11.03 -16.32
N ARG A 367 -5.13 -11.83 -15.86
CA ARG A 367 -4.90 -13.24 -15.52
C ARG A 367 -4.46 -14.05 -16.72
N ARG A 368 -5.00 -13.78 -17.90
CA ARG A 368 -4.61 -14.44 -19.14
C ARG A 368 -3.14 -14.18 -19.48
N TYR A 369 -2.69 -12.92 -19.46
CA TYR A 369 -1.29 -12.56 -19.78
C TYR A 369 -0.27 -12.94 -18.69
N SER A 370 -0.72 -13.43 -17.53
CA SER A 370 0.20 -14.12 -16.60
C SER A 370 0.64 -15.50 -17.13
N VAL A 371 -0.17 -16.16 -17.98
CA VAL A 371 0.11 -17.51 -18.51
C VAL A 371 0.41 -17.53 -20.02
N VAL A 372 -0.12 -16.57 -20.78
CA VAL A 372 0.15 -16.40 -22.21
C VAL A 372 1.33 -15.44 -22.40
N GLY A 373 2.40 -15.89 -23.07
CA GLY A 373 3.63 -15.11 -23.30
C GLY A 373 4.13 -14.36 -22.07
N PRO A 374 4.33 -15.06 -20.95
CA PRO A 374 4.16 -14.59 -19.57
C PRO A 374 4.67 -13.18 -19.30
N ARG A 375 3.82 -12.17 -19.56
CA ARG A 375 4.14 -10.75 -19.33
C ARG A 375 4.19 -10.39 -17.86
N TYR A 376 3.42 -11.11 -17.05
CA TYR A 376 3.27 -10.86 -15.62
C TYR A 376 3.76 -12.03 -14.76
N PRO A 377 5.07 -12.39 -14.81
CA PRO A 377 5.58 -13.62 -14.20
C PRO A 377 5.40 -13.67 -12.68
N ARG A 378 5.41 -12.52 -11.99
CA ARG A 378 5.18 -12.44 -10.53
C ARG A 378 3.74 -12.73 -10.10
N TRP A 379 2.78 -12.74 -11.02
CA TRP A 379 1.36 -12.98 -10.73
C TRP A 379 0.94 -14.43 -11.02
N VAL A 380 1.89 -15.28 -11.41
CA VAL A 380 1.68 -16.72 -11.61
C VAL A 380 1.77 -17.41 -10.26
N ASP A 381 0.78 -18.24 -9.94
CA ASP A 381 0.86 -19.12 -8.78
C ASP A 381 1.70 -20.36 -9.15
N PRO A 382 2.83 -20.62 -8.46
CA PRO A 382 3.66 -21.79 -8.76
C PRO A 382 2.94 -23.13 -8.51
N LYS A 383 1.86 -23.15 -7.73
CA LYS A 383 1.08 -24.36 -7.41
C LYS A 383 -0.07 -24.61 -8.39
N GLU A 384 -0.30 -23.73 -9.35
CA GLU A 384 -1.39 -23.89 -10.33
C GLU A 384 -1.20 -25.13 -11.20
N THR A 385 -2.27 -25.92 -11.26
CA THR A 385 -2.43 -27.07 -12.15
C THR A 385 -2.51 -26.64 -13.61
N MET A 386 -2.26 -27.57 -14.55
CA MET A 386 -2.41 -27.29 -15.98
C MET A 386 -3.84 -26.84 -16.32
N SER A 387 -4.86 -27.44 -15.69
CA SER A 387 -6.25 -27.06 -15.93
C SER A 387 -6.54 -25.63 -15.51
N GLU A 388 -6.01 -25.17 -14.37
CA GLU A 388 -6.13 -23.78 -13.93
C GLU A 388 -5.43 -22.79 -14.86
N ARG A 389 -4.26 -23.16 -15.41
CA ARG A 389 -3.57 -22.37 -16.43
C ARG A 389 -4.39 -22.26 -17.71
N ILE A 390 -5.02 -23.35 -18.15
CA ILE A 390 -5.92 -23.34 -19.31
C ILE A 390 -7.13 -22.44 -19.03
N PHE A 391 -7.76 -22.55 -17.84
CA PHE A 391 -8.87 -21.67 -17.45
C PHE A 391 -8.48 -20.19 -17.54
N ARG A 392 -7.31 -19.81 -17.00
CA ARG A 392 -6.78 -18.43 -17.17
C ARG A 392 -6.60 -18.05 -18.63
N ALA A 393 -6.05 -18.94 -19.46
CA ALA A 393 -5.79 -18.67 -20.86
C ALA A 393 -7.07 -18.45 -21.69
N VAL A 394 -8.16 -19.15 -21.34
CA VAL A 394 -9.47 -19.02 -22.02
C VAL A 394 -10.41 -17.99 -21.38
N GLY A 395 -9.95 -17.25 -20.36
CA GLY A 395 -10.76 -16.21 -19.71
C GLY A 395 -11.81 -16.74 -18.71
N ALA A 396 -11.60 -17.93 -18.15
CA ALA A 396 -12.46 -18.54 -17.14
C ALA A 396 -11.86 -18.38 -15.73
N CYS A 397 -12.66 -17.92 -14.78
CA CYS A 397 -12.27 -17.86 -13.37
C CYS A 397 -12.95 -18.98 -12.57
N LEU A 398 -12.19 -19.98 -12.11
CA LEU A 398 -12.67 -20.93 -11.11
C LEU A 398 -12.78 -20.22 -9.75
N CYS A 399 -13.99 -19.90 -9.31
CA CYS A 399 -14.28 -19.16 -8.08
C CYS A 399 -14.42 -20.08 -6.86
N TRP A 400 -15.01 -21.26 -7.06
CA TRP A 400 -15.15 -22.26 -6.01
C TRP A 400 -15.29 -23.65 -6.63
N SER A 401 -14.95 -24.69 -5.89
CA SER A 401 -15.23 -26.06 -6.29
C SER A 401 -15.42 -27.00 -5.10
N ASN A 402 -15.84 -28.21 -5.41
CA ASN A 402 -15.94 -29.29 -4.44
C ASN A 402 -15.12 -30.49 -4.91
N ASP A 403 -14.11 -30.83 -4.11
CA ASP A 403 -13.29 -32.04 -4.28
C ASP A 403 -13.94 -33.30 -3.66
N ALA A 404 -15.11 -33.15 -3.01
CA ALA A 404 -15.76 -34.21 -2.25
C ALA A 404 -16.43 -35.30 -3.09
N GLY A 405 -16.06 -35.48 -4.36
CA GLY A 405 -16.51 -36.63 -5.17
C GLY A 405 -16.17 -38.00 -4.58
N GLN A 406 -15.39 -38.05 -3.49
CA GLN A 406 -15.00 -39.27 -2.81
C GLN A 406 -16.12 -39.83 -1.91
N ARG A 407 -16.27 -41.16 -1.94
CA ARG A 407 -17.12 -41.90 -1.01
C ARG A 407 -16.51 -41.85 0.39
N LYS A 408 -17.30 -41.45 1.39
CA LYS A 408 -16.88 -41.41 2.80
C LYS A 408 -17.86 -42.20 3.67
N LEU A 409 -17.30 -43.07 4.51
CA LEU A 409 -18.05 -43.77 5.56
C LEU A 409 -18.02 -42.94 6.83
N GLU A 410 -19.19 -42.46 7.26
CA GLU A 410 -19.33 -41.69 8.50
C GLU A 410 -20.14 -42.47 9.53
N ARG A 411 -19.82 -42.30 10.82
CA ARG A 411 -20.54 -42.94 11.91
C ARG A 411 -21.81 -42.16 12.24
N MET A 412 -22.96 -42.84 12.31
CA MET A 412 -24.21 -42.22 12.79
C MET A 412 -24.09 -41.87 14.28
N PRO A 413 -24.67 -40.74 14.72
CA PRO A 413 -24.83 -40.44 16.14
C PRO A 413 -25.60 -41.59 16.83
N SER A 414 -24.99 -42.22 17.83
CA SER A 414 -25.62 -43.32 18.54
C SER A 414 -26.68 -42.81 19.51
N GLN A 415 -27.93 -43.21 19.33
CA GLN A 415 -28.93 -43.12 20.40
C GLN A 415 -28.66 -44.24 21.42
N LYS A 416 -28.70 -43.92 22.72
CA LYS A 416 -28.38 -44.85 23.82
C LYS A 416 -29.10 -46.21 23.61
N GLY A 417 -28.32 -47.29 23.56
CA GLY A 417 -28.82 -48.66 23.46
C GLY A 417 -28.89 -49.27 22.05
N ARG A 418 -28.52 -48.56 20.98
CA ARG A 418 -28.47 -49.12 19.60
C ARG A 418 -27.05 -49.43 19.12
N LYS A 419 -26.93 -50.42 18.23
CA LYS A 419 -25.67 -50.79 17.55
C LYS A 419 -25.12 -49.61 16.75
N ILE A 420 -23.79 -49.51 16.69
CA ILE A 420 -23.09 -48.51 15.86
C ILE A 420 -23.55 -48.70 14.42
N ALA A 421 -24.09 -47.65 13.83
CA ALA A 421 -24.51 -47.63 12.44
C ALA A 421 -23.68 -46.58 11.69
N PHE A 422 -23.43 -46.82 10.41
CA PHE A 422 -22.65 -45.92 9.55
C PHE A 422 -23.55 -45.38 8.44
N TRP A 423 -23.19 -44.27 7.82
CA TRP A 423 -23.71 -43.80 6.53
C TRP A 423 -22.57 -43.83 5.52
N GLU A 424 -22.86 -44.31 4.31
CA GLU A 424 -22.02 -44.07 3.16
C GLU A 424 -22.50 -42.78 2.50
N LYS A 425 -21.65 -41.76 2.46
CA LYS A 425 -21.88 -40.49 1.77
C LYS A 425 -21.09 -40.46 0.48
N GLN A 426 -21.69 -39.90 -0.56
CA GLN A 426 -21.03 -39.65 -1.83
C GLN A 426 -21.33 -38.23 -2.28
N GLY A 427 -20.27 -37.42 -2.43
CA GLY A 427 -20.37 -36.10 -3.05
C GLY A 427 -20.24 -36.19 -4.56
N ARG A 428 -20.59 -35.11 -5.24
CA ARG A 428 -20.42 -34.92 -6.67
C ARG A 428 -19.39 -33.83 -6.93
N HIS A 429 -18.52 -34.04 -7.90
CA HIS A 429 -17.59 -33.00 -8.36
C HIS A 429 -18.36 -31.89 -9.08
N TRP A 430 -18.04 -30.66 -8.71
CA TRP A 430 -18.55 -29.47 -9.38
C TRP A 430 -17.56 -28.31 -9.24
N GLY A 431 -17.63 -27.38 -10.19
CA GLY A 431 -16.88 -26.13 -10.20
C GLY A 431 -17.79 -24.96 -10.53
N TYR A 432 -17.68 -23.88 -9.77
CA TYR A 432 -18.31 -22.60 -10.01
C TYR A 432 -17.32 -21.68 -10.72
N PHE A 433 -17.69 -21.29 -11.93
CA PHE A 433 -16.90 -20.48 -12.83
C PHE A 433 -17.59 -19.14 -13.11
N LYS A 434 -16.78 -18.10 -13.28
CA LYS A 434 -17.20 -16.84 -13.88
C LYS A 434 -16.53 -16.66 -15.24
N PHE A 435 -17.30 -16.14 -16.20
CA PHE A 435 -16.83 -15.79 -17.54
C PHE A 435 -17.20 -14.34 -17.87
N SER A 436 -16.40 -13.65 -18.69
CA SER A 436 -16.69 -12.27 -19.11
C SER A 436 -17.88 -12.24 -20.06
N GLN A 437 -18.83 -11.34 -19.85
CA GLN A 437 -19.92 -11.10 -20.82
C GLN A 437 -19.43 -10.43 -22.11
N ASN A 438 -18.31 -9.72 -22.02
CA ASN A 438 -17.74 -8.95 -23.12
C ASN A 438 -16.83 -9.80 -24.02
N ASP A 439 -16.42 -10.99 -23.58
CA ASP A 439 -15.64 -11.92 -24.41
C ASP A 439 -16.58 -12.84 -25.23
N PRO A 440 -16.56 -12.75 -26.59
CA PRO A 440 -17.36 -13.63 -27.45
C PRO A 440 -17.08 -15.11 -27.25
N LYS A 441 -15.90 -15.48 -26.74
CA LYS A 441 -15.49 -16.86 -26.46
C LYS A 441 -16.29 -17.47 -25.30
N SER A 442 -16.66 -16.66 -24.31
CA SER A 442 -17.37 -17.11 -23.11
C SER A 442 -18.66 -17.87 -23.46
N LYS A 443 -19.52 -17.29 -24.31
CA LYS A 443 -20.78 -17.95 -24.71
C LYS A 443 -20.54 -19.26 -25.46
N LYS A 444 -19.52 -19.30 -26.35
CA LYS A 444 -19.17 -20.53 -27.09
C LYS A 444 -18.78 -21.64 -26.13
N ILE A 445 -17.93 -21.35 -25.14
CA ILE A 445 -17.49 -22.32 -24.13
C ILE A 445 -18.69 -22.80 -23.29
N ILE A 446 -19.53 -21.87 -22.82
CA ILE A 446 -20.72 -22.19 -22.01
C ILE A 446 -21.68 -23.11 -22.78
N SER A 447 -21.97 -22.79 -24.05
CA SER A 447 -22.84 -23.61 -24.89
C SER A 447 -22.23 -24.98 -25.23
N ALA A 448 -20.91 -25.06 -25.43
CA ALA A 448 -20.22 -26.33 -25.64
C ALA A 448 -20.27 -27.22 -24.38
N LEU A 449 -20.02 -26.64 -23.20
CA LEU A 449 -20.17 -27.33 -21.92
C LEU A 449 -21.60 -27.83 -21.69
N ALA A 450 -22.61 -27.05 -22.06
CA ALA A 450 -24.01 -27.44 -21.94
C ALA A 450 -24.44 -28.53 -22.93
N SER A 451 -23.74 -28.64 -24.07
CA SER A 451 -24.01 -29.65 -25.10
C SER A 451 -23.29 -30.98 -24.82
N ASP A 452 -22.26 -30.98 -23.98
CA ASP A 452 -21.49 -32.18 -23.63
C ASP A 452 -22.22 -33.01 -22.57
N LYS A 453 -22.51 -34.28 -22.91
CA LYS A 453 -23.23 -35.21 -22.05
C LYS A 453 -22.49 -35.60 -20.77
N ARG A 454 -21.20 -35.26 -20.64
CA ARG A 454 -20.40 -35.47 -19.44
C ARG A 454 -20.71 -34.45 -18.35
N PHE A 455 -21.43 -33.38 -18.66
CA PHE A 455 -21.69 -32.29 -17.72
C PHE A 455 -23.16 -31.92 -17.63
N LEU A 456 -23.49 -31.39 -16.46
CA LEU A 456 -24.74 -30.74 -16.15
C LEU A 456 -24.41 -29.30 -15.79
N ILE A 457 -25.01 -28.37 -16.53
CA ILE A 457 -24.67 -26.95 -16.48
C ILE A 457 -25.85 -26.16 -15.95
N LEU A 458 -25.58 -25.35 -14.92
CA LEU A 458 -26.43 -24.22 -14.58
C LEU A 458 -25.69 -22.96 -15.01
N ALA A 459 -26.34 -22.06 -15.72
CA ALA A 459 -25.72 -20.81 -16.11
C ALA A 459 -26.74 -19.67 -16.07
N ARG A 460 -26.33 -18.51 -15.58
CA ARG A 460 -27.16 -17.29 -15.59
C ARG A 460 -26.36 -16.06 -15.99
N ASP A 461 -27.09 -15.07 -16.46
CA ASP A 461 -26.65 -13.70 -16.67
C ASP A 461 -27.25 -12.85 -15.53
N PRO A 462 -26.45 -12.45 -14.53
CA PRO A 462 -26.91 -11.62 -13.41
C PRO A 462 -27.37 -10.22 -13.85
N LEU A 463 -26.74 -9.64 -14.88
CA LEU A 463 -27.05 -8.30 -15.37
C LEU A 463 -28.41 -8.27 -16.07
N ALA A 464 -28.67 -9.25 -16.94
CA ALA A 464 -29.95 -9.40 -17.62
C ALA A 464 -31.01 -10.09 -16.74
N ASN A 465 -30.61 -10.63 -15.59
CA ASN A 465 -31.43 -11.50 -14.74
C ASN A 465 -32.07 -12.67 -15.52
N THR A 466 -31.30 -13.30 -16.41
CA THR A 466 -31.78 -14.40 -17.26
C THR A 466 -31.03 -15.69 -16.97
N ILE A 467 -31.75 -16.82 -17.02
CA ILE A 467 -31.16 -18.15 -16.94
C ILE A 467 -30.78 -18.57 -18.37
N LEU A 468 -29.51 -18.88 -18.57
CA LEU A 468 -28.96 -19.31 -19.87
C LEU A 468 -29.12 -20.83 -20.04
N HIS A 469 -28.82 -21.58 -18.99
CA HIS A 469 -28.95 -23.04 -18.95
C HIS A 469 -29.47 -23.44 -17.57
N ASP A 470 -30.45 -24.35 -17.55
CA ASP A 470 -31.05 -24.91 -16.34
C ASP A 470 -31.06 -26.44 -16.41
N VAL A 471 -31.29 -27.08 -15.27
CA VAL A 471 -31.39 -28.52 -15.18
C VAL A 471 -32.75 -29.07 -15.60
N PRO A 472 -32.78 -30.15 -16.40
CA PRO A 472 -34.04 -30.80 -16.79
C PRO A 472 -34.85 -31.37 -15.60
N SER A 473 -34.20 -31.70 -14.48
CA SER A 473 -34.86 -32.26 -13.28
C SER A 473 -34.23 -31.71 -12.01
N LYS A 474 -35.07 -31.28 -11.04
CA LYS A 474 -34.64 -30.80 -9.71
C LYS A 474 -33.80 -31.81 -8.94
N HIS A 475 -33.97 -33.10 -9.21
CA HIS A 475 -33.18 -34.17 -8.59
C HIS A 475 -31.89 -34.49 -9.36
N GLY A 476 -31.72 -33.96 -10.56
CA GLY A 476 -30.53 -34.12 -11.39
C GLY A 476 -29.33 -33.32 -10.88
N ALA A 477 -29.54 -32.16 -10.23
CA ALA A 477 -28.47 -31.29 -9.71
C ALA A 477 -28.03 -31.63 -8.27
N TRP A 478 -28.07 -32.90 -7.86
CA TRP A 478 -27.64 -33.28 -6.52
C TRP A 478 -26.12 -33.09 -6.33
N THR A 479 -25.71 -32.74 -5.11
CA THR A 479 -24.29 -32.50 -4.75
C THR A 479 -23.78 -33.44 -3.67
N LEU A 480 -24.67 -33.91 -2.80
CA LEU A 480 -24.39 -34.91 -1.77
C LEU A 480 -25.55 -35.88 -1.67
N ARG A 481 -25.24 -37.18 -1.63
CA ARG A 481 -26.19 -38.25 -1.35
C ARG A 481 -25.65 -39.19 -0.29
N ALA A 482 -26.54 -39.84 0.44
CA ALA A 482 -26.19 -40.77 1.50
C ALA A 482 -27.04 -42.05 1.43
N ARG A 483 -26.48 -43.16 1.87
CA ARG A 483 -27.20 -44.42 2.07
C ARG A 483 -26.74 -45.14 3.33
N ALA A 484 -27.60 -45.99 3.87
CA ALA A 484 -27.18 -46.93 4.91
C ALA A 484 -26.28 -48.03 4.30
N PRO A 485 -25.26 -48.51 5.02
CA PRO A 485 -24.44 -49.65 4.61
C PRO A 485 -25.34 -50.83 4.29
N ARG A 486 -25.21 -51.40 3.09
CA ARG A 486 -26.02 -52.50 2.52
C ARG A 486 -27.41 -52.11 1.98
N CYS A 487 -27.78 -50.83 1.98
CA CYS A 487 -28.91 -50.35 1.19
C CYS A 487 -28.43 -50.06 -0.24
N SER A 488 -29.15 -50.51 -1.27
CA SER A 488 -28.83 -50.18 -2.66
C SER A 488 -29.27 -48.77 -3.05
N ARG A 489 -30.22 -48.18 -2.32
CA ARG A 489 -30.84 -46.90 -2.67
C ARG A 489 -30.13 -45.72 -2.02
N TRP A 490 -29.68 -44.78 -2.86
CA TRP A 490 -29.18 -43.49 -2.40
C TRP A 490 -30.33 -42.55 -2.04
N THR A 491 -30.11 -41.69 -1.05
CA THR A 491 -30.99 -40.57 -0.70
C THR A 491 -30.24 -39.27 -0.93
N VAL A 492 -30.76 -38.38 -1.77
CA VAL A 492 -30.19 -37.05 -2.00
C VAL A 492 -30.32 -36.23 -0.72
N GLN A 493 -29.22 -35.67 -0.24
CA GLN A 493 -29.19 -34.79 0.93
C GLN A 493 -29.21 -33.32 0.52
N THR A 494 -28.44 -32.97 -0.52
CA THR A 494 -28.34 -31.60 -1.04
C THR A 494 -28.36 -31.61 -2.56
N PHE A 495 -28.96 -30.58 -3.13
CA PHE A 495 -28.98 -30.31 -4.56
C PHE A 495 -28.91 -28.80 -4.78
N PHE A 496 -28.48 -28.40 -5.97
CA PHE A 496 -28.42 -27.00 -6.35
C PHE A 496 -29.61 -26.61 -7.22
N THR A 497 -30.07 -25.38 -7.01
CA THR A 497 -30.97 -24.63 -7.90
C THR A 497 -30.26 -23.35 -8.33
N CYS A 498 -30.83 -22.59 -9.26
CA CYS A 498 -30.26 -21.30 -9.68
C CYS A 498 -30.08 -20.29 -8.52
N ASP A 499 -30.79 -20.46 -7.40
CA ASP A 499 -30.65 -19.60 -6.22
C ASP A 499 -29.30 -19.77 -5.51
N VAL A 500 -28.57 -20.86 -5.80
CA VAL A 500 -27.26 -21.13 -5.17
C VAL A 500 -26.22 -20.06 -5.52
N PHE A 501 -26.34 -19.41 -6.68
CA PHE A 501 -25.33 -18.49 -7.18
C PHE A 501 -25.11 -17.28 -6.28
N GLU A 502 -26.11 -16.83 -5.52
CA GLU A 502 -25.93 -15.77 -4.52
C GLU A 502 -24.93 -16.22 -3.44
N SER A 503 -25.13 -17.42 -2.90
CA SER A 503 -24.25 -17.99 -1.87
C SER A 503 -22.86 -18.36 -2.37
N LEU A 504 -22.72 -18.73 -3.65
CA LEU A 504 -21.44 -19.03 -4.27
C LEU A 504 -20.68 -17.76 -4.66
N SER A 505 -21.39 -16.72 -5.10
CA SER A 505 -20.79 -15.44 -5.48
C SER A 505 -20.10 -14.77 -4.30
N GLU A 506 -20.69 -14.85 -3.09
CA GLU A 506 -20.09 -14.42 -1.80
C GLU A 506 -18.69 -15.01 -1.56
N ARG A 507 -18.40 -16.15 -2.16
CA ARG A 507 -17.13 -16.86 -1.98
C ARG A 507 -16.12 -16.61 -3.09
N SER A 508 -16.46 -15.78 -4.07
CA SER A 508 -15.58 -15.47 -5.19
C SER A 508 -14.35 -14.69 -4.74
N PRO A 509 -13.20 -14.81 -5.42
CA PRO A 509 -11.95 -14.17 -4.99
C PRO A 509 -12.05 -12.66 -4.79
N GLU A 510 -12.83 -11.97 -5.63
CA GLU A 510 -13.02 -10.52 -5.60
C GLU A 510 -13.80 -10.01 -4.37
N LYS A 511 -14.63 -10.85 -3.74
CA LYS A 511 -15.39 -10.46 -2.54
C LYS A 511 -14.48 -10.15 -1.35
N ARG A 512 -13.27 -10.74 -1.30
CA ARG A 512 -12.24 -10.39 -0.30
C ARG A 512 -11.82 -8.91 -0.38
N PHE A 513 -12.04 -8.29 -1.53
CA PHE A 513 -11.72 -6.90 -1.82
C PHE A 513 -12.97 -6.01 -1.90
N LYS A 514 -14.10 -6.50 -1.38
CA LYS A 514 -15.43 -5.83 -1.45
C LYS A 514 -15.82 -5.44 -2.88
N LYS A 515 -15.34 -6.19 -3.87
CA LYS A 515 -15.70 -6.00 -5.27
C LYS A 515 -16.84 -6.92 -5.67
N GLU A 516 -17.64 -6.42 -6.59
CA GLU A 516 -18.68 -7.17 -7.28
C GLU A 516 -18.68 -6.72 -8.73
N TYR A 517 -18.50 -7.70 -9.61
CA TYR A 517 -18.54 -7.46 -11.04
C TYR A 517 -19.90 -7.85 -11.58
N MET A 518 -20.51 -6.95 -12.35
CA MET A 518 -21.80 -7.17 -12.97
C MET A 518 -21.67 -7.73 -14.39
N ASP A 519 -20.51 -7.57 -15.02
CA ASP A 519 -20.19 -7.99 -16.38
C ASP A 519 -19.78 -9.48 -16.49
N VAL A 520 -20.47 -10.37 -15.76
CA VAL A 520 -20.12 -11.80 -15.66
C VAL A 520 -21.25 -12.75 -16.05
N TYR A 521 -20.89 -13.91 -16.59
CA TYR A 521 -21.75 -15.10 -16.56
C TYR A 521 -21.40 -15.96 -15.37
N ASP A 522 -22.39 -16.29 -14.55
CA ASP A 522 -22.28 -17.25 -13.47
C ASP A 522 -22.54 -18.65 -14.04
N VAL A 523 -21.56 -19.56 -13.92
CA VAL A 523 -21.64 -20.89 -14.53
C VAL A 523 -21.25 -21.95 -13.52
N LEU A 524 -22.15 -22.88 -13.24
CA LEU A 524 -21.87 -24.06 -12.44
C LEU A 524 -21.76 -25.29 -13.34
N VAL A 525 -20.60 -25.93 -13.31
CA VAL A 525 -20.31 -27.15 -14.05
C VAL A 525 -20.34 -28.33 -13.08
N MET A 526 -21.20 -29.31 -13.31
CA MET A 526 -21.33 -30.51 -12.49
C MET A 526 -21.07 -31.76 -13.33
N HIS A 527 -20.38 -32.75 -12.78
CA HIS A 527 -20.10 -34.00 -13.51
C HIS A 527 -21.37 -34.84 -13.72
N GLU A 528 -21.84 -35.04 -14.95
CA GLU A 528 -23.06 -35.80 -15.25
C GLU A 528 -22.87 -37.32 -15.13
N VAL A 529 -23.81 -37.99 -14.44
CA VAL A 529 -23.79 -39.45 -14.28
C VAL A 529 -25.18 -40.02 -14.46
N SER A 530 -25.37 -40.70 -15.59
CA SER A 530 -26.54 -41.51 -15.99
C SER A 530 -27.92 -40.86 -15.82
N ALA A 531 -28.92 -41.30 -16.59
CA ALA A 531 -30.28 -40.79 -16.43
C ALA A 531 -30.90 -41.13 -15.05
N ASN A 532 -30.32 -42.09 -14.32
CA ASN A 532 -30.81 -42.50 -13.00
C ASN A 532 -29.92 -41.90 -11.88
N PRO A 533 -30.46 -40.97 -11.05
CA PRO A 533 -29.70 -40.35 -9.96
C PRO A 533 -29.32 -41.32 -8.83
N TYR A 534 -29.74 -42.58 -8.91
CA TYR A 534 -29.42 -43.64 -7.95
C TYR A 534 -28.33 -44.61 -8.43
N ASP A 535 -27.84 -44.47 -9.66
CA ASP A 535 -26.77 -45.32 -10.17
C ASP A 535 -25.42 -44.95 -9.53
N GLU A 536 -24.52 -45.93 -9.43
CA GLU A 536 -23.19 -45.69 -8.88
C GLU A 536 -22.38 -44.76 -9.79
N MET A 537 -21.75 -43.75 -9.20
CA MET A 537 -20.85 -42.90 -9.97
C MET A 537 -19.48 -43.58 -10.15
N PRO A 538 -18.88 -43.44 -11.35
CA PRO A 538 -17.47 -43.76 -11.53
C PRO A 538 -16.62 -42.88 -10.61
N ASP A 539 -15.62 -43.49 -9.99
CA ASP A 539 -14.67 -42.82 -9.10
C ASP A 539 -13.60 -42.13 -9.95
N ILE A 540 -13.94 -40.95 -10.47
CA ILE A 540 -12.98 -40.09 -11.17
C ILE A 540 -12.34 -39.13 -10.17
N GLY A 541 -11.05 -38.86 -10.34
CA GLY A 541 -10.35 -37.85 -9.55
C GLY A 541 -10.88 -36.45 -9.85
N TYR A 542 -10.79 -35.53 -8.88
CA TYR A 542 -11.15 -34.13 -9.11
C TYR A 542 -10.28 -33.48 -10.21
N GLY A 543 -9.00 -33.86 -10.31
CA GLY A 543 -8.11 -33.42 -11.40
C GLY A 543 -8.63 -33.83 -12.78
N GLU A 544 -9.03 -35.11 -12.93
CA GLU A 544 -9.61 -35.63 -14.17
C GLU A 544 -10.93 -34.94 -14.53
N PHE A 545 -11.75 -34.60 -13.54
CA PHE A 545 -12.95 -33.78 -13.76
C PHE A 545 -12.57 -32.42 -14.39
N LEU A 546 -11.60 -31.70 -13.81
CA LEU A 546 -11.17 -30.40 -14.36
C LEU A 546 -10.53 -30.53 -15.75
N GLU A 547 -9.75 -31.58 -15.99
CA GLU A 547 -9.18 -31.88 -17.32
C GLU A 547 -10.27 -32.06 -18.38
N ARG A 548 -11.35 -32.78 -18.07
CA ARG A 548 -12.48 -32.91 -19.00
C ARG A 548 -13.19 -31.58 -19.26
N VAL A 549 -13.26 -30.69 -18.25
CA VAL A 549 -13.84 -29.35 -18.44
C VAL A 549 -12.95 -28.52 -19.37
N THR A 550 -11.62 -28.58 -19.20
CA THR A 550 -10.69 -27.87 -20.07
C THR A 550 -10.64 -28.42 -21.48
N GLU A 551 -10.79 -29.74 -21.67
CA GLU A 551 -10.92 -30.36 -23.00
C GLU A 551 -12.09 -29.75 -23.79
N VAL A 552 -13.27 -29.61 -23.16
CA VAL A 552 -14.44 -29.02 -23.83
C VAL A 552 -14.22 -27.54 -24.11
N ALA A 553 -13.66 -26.80 -23.16
CA ALA A 553 -13.37 -25.38 -23.35
C ALA A 553 -12.37 -25.15 -24.49
N MET A 554 -11.31 -25.97 -24.58
CA MET A 554 -10.35 -25.93 -25.68
C MET A 554 -10.97 -26.32 -27.01
N GLY A 555 -11.77 -27.39 -27.04
CA GLY A 555 -12.49 -27.83 -28.24
C GLY A 555 -13.45 -26.76 -28.78
N ALA A 556 -14.13 -26.02 -27.89
CA ALA A 556 -15.00 -24.90 -28.26
C ALA A 556 -14.27 -23.73 -28.91
N LEU A 557 -12.94 -23.66 -28.75
CA LEU A 557 -12.06 -22.65 -29.33
C LEU A 557 -11.21 -23.20 -30.49
N ASP A 558 -11.46 -24.43 -30.94
CA ASP A 558 -10.69 -25.14 -31.97
C ASP A 558 -9.20 -25.29 -31.64
N VAL A 559 -8.87 -25.39 -30.34
CA VAL A 559 -7.47 -25.52 -29.88
C VAL A 559 -7.12 -26.96 -29.58
N GLY A 560 -6.27 -27.55 -30.41
CA GLY A 560 -5.87 -28.96 -30.32
C GLY A 560 -4.82 -29.28 -29.26
N ARG A 561 -3.98 -28.32 -28.86
CA ARG A 561 -2.96 -28.51 -27.82
C ARG A 561 -2.96 -27.34 -26.85
N ALA A 562 -2.87 -27.64 -25.54
CA ALA A 562 -2.83 -26.60 -24.50
C ALA A 562 -1.66 -25.62 -24.70
N GLN A 563 -0.53 -26.09 -25.24
CA GLN A 563 0.63 -25.23 -25.54
C GLN A 563 0.32 -24.12 -26.53
N ASP A 564 -0.65 -24.31 -27.42
CA ASP A 564 -1.02 -23.31 -28.41
C ASP A 564 -1.80 -22.14 -27.75
N LEU A 565 -2.46 -22.38 -26.61
CA LEU A 565 -3.10 -21.30 -25.83
C LEU A 565 -2.09 -20.37 -25.15
N PHE A 566 -0.87 -20.83 -24.91
CA PHE A 566 0.14 -20.09 -24.13
C PHE A 566 1.09 -19.28 -25.00
N ARG A 567 1.00 -19.41 -26.33
CA ARG A 567 1.79 -18.60 -27.26
C ARG A 567 1.18 -17.21 -27.35
N GLU A 568 2.04 -16.20 -27.34
CA GLU A 568 1.66 -14.88 -27.86
C GLU A 568 1.55 -15.02 -29.38
N ASP A 569 0.38 -14.69 -29.92
CA ASP A 569 0.20 -14.48 -31.36
C ASP A 569 0.86 -13.15 -31.78
#